data_AF-A0AAW7JQN0-F1
#
_entry.id   AF-A0AAW7JQN0-F1
#
_cell.length_a   1.000
_cell.length_b   1.000
_cell.length_c   1.000
_cell.angle_alpha   90.00
_cell.angle_beta   90.00
_cell.angle_gamma   90.00
#
_symmetry.space_group_name_H-M   'P 1'
#
loop_
_entity.id
_entity.type
_entity.pdbx_description
1 polymer ?
#
loop_
_entity_poly.entity_id
_entity_poly.type
_entity_poly.pdbx_seq_one_letter_code
_entity_poly.pdbx_strand_id
1 'polypeptide(L)'
;MAITPADIQAQTFSEAKRGYDPGEVDVFLEQVSAEVDAMLNKIVDLKGRLTSAEQELADTQAQLAAAQAAAQAEPVAAPAPAPAPEYTASERQISAALIAAQQTADNIISEARENAERIRNEADAKAREVIRQALAEKQTEIEEIDRLKASREEFKSEYLKLIQHFMDDAQNSFPKDLLSSTPSGSAAAVPAADPAPMTTPTPVSEPAPAPMPTPVADPFAPIDNFGVDDLD
;
A
#
# COMPACT_ATOMS: atom_id res chain seq x y z
N MET A 1 10.81 -22.19 7.38
CA MET A 1 11.94 -21.32 7.01
C MET A 1 11.29 -20.05 6.46
N ALA A 2 11.30 -18.96 7.22
CA ALA A 2 10.66 -17.71 6.80
C ALA A 2 11.69 -16.90 6.00
N ILE A 3 11.31 -16.49 4.79
CA ILE A 3 12.08 -15.53 4.00
C ILE A 3 12.15 -14.24 4.80
N THR A 4 13.35 -13.70 5.04
CA THR A 4 13.51 -12.41 5.70
C THR A 4 13.42 -11.27 4.68
N PRO A 5 13.05 -10.05 5.09
CA PRO A 5 13.03 -8.88 4.21
C PRO A 5 14.40 -8.62 3.54
N ALA A 6 15.50 -8.86 4.26
CA ALA A 6 16.85 -8.79 3.72
C ALA A 6 17.11 -9.85 2.64
N ASP A 7 16.54 -11.06 2.78
CA ASP A 7 16.66 -12.10 1.75
C ASP A 7 15.91 -11.71 0.47
N ILE A 8 14.80 -10.98 0.57
CA ILE A 8 14.02 -10.50 -0.58
C ILE A 8 14.79 -9.42 -1.34
N GLN A 9 15.42 -8.49 -0.62
CA GLN A 9 16.23 -7.43 -1.22
C GLN A 9 17.53 -7.96 -1.85
N ALA A 10 18.09 -9.04 -1.30
CA ALA A 10 19.29 -9.68 -1.85
C ALA A 10 18.98 -10.65 -3.01
N GLN A 11 17.70 -10.89 -3.32
CA GLN A 11 17.30 -11.83 -4.34
C GLN A 11 17.59 -11.28 -5.74
N THR A 12 18.31 -12.05 -6.55
CA THR A 12 18.61 -11.69 -7.94
C THR A 12 18.04 -12.71 -8.91
N PHE A 13 17.67 -12.25 -10.10
CA PHE A 13 17.05 -13.07 -11.15
C PHE A 13 17.90 -13.01 -12.43
N SER A 14 17.92 -14.10 -13.20
CA SER A 14 18.62 -14.14 -14.48
C SER A 14 17.76 -13.54 -15.59
N GLU A 15 18.40 -12.81 -16.50
CA GLU A 15 17.72 -12.24 -17.67
C GLU A 15 17.39 -13.31 -18.71
N ALA A 16 16.18 -13.23 -19.28
CA ALA A 16 15.71 -14.09 -20.35
C ALA A 16 15.25 -13.27 -21.55
N LYS A 17 15.34 -13.82 -22.77
CA LYS A 17 14.99 -13.15 -24.04
C LYS A 17 13.54 -12.63 -24.10
N ARG A 18 12.68 -13.14 -23.21
CA ARG A 18 11.36 -12.60 -22.86
C ARG A 18 11.24 -12.77 -21.35
N GLY A 19 11.04 -11.68 -20.63
CA GLY A 19 10.97 -11.66 -19.17
C GLY A 19 10.32 -10.36 -18.68
N TYR A 20 10.16 -10.27 -17.36
CA TYR A 20 9.73 -9.05 -16.70
C TYR A 20 10.85 -7.99 -16.77
N ASP A 21 10.47 -6.72 -16.70
CA ASP A 21 11.42 -5.62 -16.65
C ASP A 21 12.18 -5.64 -15.30
N PRO A 22 13.53 -5.64 -15.30
CA PRO A 22 14.30 -5.69 -14.05
C PRO A 22 14.00 -4.53 -13.09
N GLY A 23 13.75 -3.32 -13.61
CA GLY A 23 13.45 -2.16 -12.79
C GLY A 23 12.08 -2.26 -12.10
N GLU A 24 11.07 -2.76 -12.81
CA GLU A 24 9.76 -3.05 -12.20
C GLU A 24 9.83 -4.15 -11.14
N VAL A 25 10.66 -5.19 -11.37
CA VAL A 25 10.88 -6.26 -10.40
C VAL A 25 11.57 -5.71 -9.15
N ASP A 26 12.58 -4.84 -9.29
CA ASP A 26 13.28 -4.24 -8.16
C ASP A 26 12.34 -3.40 -7.28
N VAL A 27 11.49 -2.57 -7.90
CA VAL A 27 10.47 -1.78 -7.18
C VAL A 27 9.48 -2.68 -6.44
N PHE A 28 9.06 -3.78 -7.07
CA PHE A 28 8.17 -4.75 -6.44
C PHE A 28 8.84 -5.45 -5.26
N LEU A 29 10.11 -5.86 -5.37
CA LEU A 29 10.85 -6.48 -4.28
C LEU A 29 11.05 -5.52 -3.11
N GLU A 30 11.29 -4.23 -3.37
CA GLU A 30 11.36 -3.20 -2.32
C GLU A 30 10.02 -3.12 -1.57
N GLN A 31 8.90 -3.03 -2.30
CA GLN A 31 7.57 -2.99 -1.70
C GLN A 31 7.26 -4.25 -0.88
N VAL A 32 7.56 -5.44 -1.42
CA VAL A 32 7.34 -6.71 -0.71
C VAL A 32 8.22 -6.78 0.53
N SER A 33 9.49 -6.36 0.46
CA SER A 33 10.38 -6.35 1.61
C SER A 33 9.85 -5.46 2.74
N ALA A 34 9.38 -4.25 2.41
CA ALA A 34 8.81 -3.31 3.37
C ALA A 34 7.53 -3.86 4.04
N GLU A 35 6.66 -4.52 3.27
CA GLU A 35 5.44 -5.12 3.81
C GLU A 35 5.76 -6.31 4.72
N VAL A 36 6.74 -7.15 4.36
CA VAL A 36 7.17 -8.27 5.22
C VAL A 36 7.81 -7.75 6.51
N ASP A 37 8.62 -6.69 6.46
CA ASP A 37 9.16 -6.02 7.65
C ASP A 37 8.03 -5.48 8.55
N ALA A 38 7.04 -4.81 7.97
CA ALA A 38 5.86 -4.32 8.71
C ALA A 38 5.09 -5.48 9.36
N MET A 39 4.91 -6.59 8.64
CA MET A 39 4.25 -7.79 9.16
C MET A 39 5.05 -8.43 10.29
N LEU A 40 6.37 -8.52 10.19
CA LEU A 40 7.22 -9.06 11.25
C LEU A 40 7.18 -8.18 12.50
N ASN A 41 7.23 -6.86 12.36
CA ASN A 41 7.06 -5.93 13.48
C ASN A 41 5.71 -6.10 14.17
N LYS A 42 4.64 -6.31 13.40
CA LYS A 42 3.30 -6.58 13.92
C LYS A 42 3.22 -7.91 14.66
N ILE A 43 3.91 -8.95 14.19
CA ILE A 43 4.01 -10.24 14.88
C ILE A 43 4.74 -10.08 16.22
N VAL A 44 5.82 -9.29 16.25
CA VAL A 44 6.57 -9.02 17.49
C VAL A 44 5.70 -8.25 18.49
N ASP A 45 5.00 -7.21 18.05
CA ASP A 45 4.06 -6.46 18.90
C ASP A 45 2.94 -7.35 19.45
N LEU A 46 2.28 -8.12 18.58
CA LEU A 46 1.19 -9.01 18.99
C LEU A 46 1.66 -10.09 19.96
N LYS A 47 2.85 -10.67 19.72
CA LYS A 47 3.45 -11.63 20.67
C LYS A 47 3.76 -10.97 22.01
N GLY A 48 4.32 -9.76 22.01
CA GLY A 48 4.58 -9.01 23.24
C GLY A 48 3.30 -8.76 24.04
N ARG A 49 2.24 -8.30 23.37
CA ARG A 49 0.92 -8.07 23.98
C ARG A 49 0.30 -9.36 24.51
N LEU A 50 0.44 -10.47 23.78
CA LEU A 50 -0.04 -11.78 24.21
C LEU A 50 0.68 -12.22 25.49
N THR A 51 2.01 -12.14 25.52
CA THR A 51 2.79 -12.48 26.73
C THR A 51 2.41 -11.59 27.91
N SER A 52 2.24 -10.28 27.72
CA SER A 52 1.81 -9.38 28.79
C SER A 52 0.41 -9.71 29.32
N ALA A 53 -0.54 -9.99 28.43
CA ALA A 53 -1.90 -10.35 28.82
C ALA A 53 -1.96 -11.72 29.53
N GLU A 54 -1.18 -12.70 29.06
CA GLU A 54 -1.05 -14.01 29.72
C GLU A 54 -0.49 -13.87 31.15
N GLN A 55 0.47 -12.97 31.35
CA GLN A 55 1.06 -12.73 32.66
C GLN A 55 0.09 -12.02 33.61
N GLU A 56 -0.66 -11.03 33.13
CA GLU A 56 -1.71 -10.36 33.91
C GLU A 56 -2.83 -11.34 34.32
N LEU A 57 -3.21 -12.25 33.42
CA LEU A 57 -4.16 -13.33 33.73
C LEU A 57 -3.63 -14.29 34.79
N ALA A 58 -2.35 -14.68 34.71
CA ALA A 58 -1.72 -15.54 35.70
C ALA A 58 -1.69 -14.88 37.10
N ASP A 59 -1.34 -13.60 37.16
CA ASP A 59 -1.33 -12.83 38.42
C ASP A 59 -2.74 -12.70 39.02
N THR A 60 -3.74 -12.45 38.18
CA THR A 60 -5.15 -12.38 38.59
C THR A 60 -5.65 -13.74 39.09
N GLN A 61 -5.31 -14.84 38.40
CA GLN A 61 -5.64 -16.20 38.84
C GLN A 61 -4.99 -16.53 40.18
N ALA A 62 -3.72 -16.13 40.40
CA ALA A 62 -3.03 -16.35 41.66
C ALA A 62 -3.68 -15.56 42.81
N GLN A 63 -4.10 -14.31 42.57
CA GLN A 63 -4.85 -13.52 43.55
C GLN A 63 -6.20 -14.15 43.90
N LEU A 64 -6.94 -14.64 42.90
CA LEU A 64 -8.20 -15.34 43.13
C LEU A 64 -8.01 -16.64 43.91
N ALA A 65 -6.98 -17.43 43.60
CA ALA A 65 -6.65 -18.65 44.32
C ALA A 65 -6.26 -18.36 45.78
N ALA A 66 -5.49 -17.29 46.03
CA ALA A 66 -5.14 -16.85 47.38
C ALA A 66 -6.36 -16.36 48.17
N ALA A 67 -7.27 -15.63 47.54
CA ALA A 67 -8.53 -15.21 48.16
C ALA A 67 -9.44 -16.41 48.51
N GLN A 68 -9.51 -17.42 47.63
CA GLN A 68 -10.25 -18.66 47.88
C GLN A 68 -9.61 -19.50 49.01
N ALA A 69 -8.28 -19.57 49.07
CA ALA A 69 -7.57 -20.26 50.14
C ALA A 69 -7.74 -19.56 51.50
N ALA A 70 -7.72 -18.22 51.53
CA ALA A 70 -7.99 -17.44 52.74
C ALA A 70 -9.43 -17.62 53.25
N ALA A 71 -10.41 -17.73 52.35
CA ALA A 71 -11.80 -18.01 52.70
C ALA A 71 -12.02 -19.45 53.23
N GLN A 72 -11.14 -20.40 52.89
CA GLN A 72 -11.19 -21.78 53.39
C GLN A 72 -10.36 -21.99 54.69
N ALA A 73 -9.49 -21.05 55.04
CA ALA A 73 -8.58 -21.14 56.18
C ALA A 73 -9.12 -20.50 57.48
N GLU A 74 -10.35 -19.96 57.49
CA GLU A 74 -11.00 -19.62 58.76
C GLU A 74 -11.18 -20.91 59.60
N PRO A 75 -10.66 -20.96 60.83
CA PRO A 75 -10.71 -22.15 61.65
C PRO A 75 -12.15 -22.37 62.10
N VAL A 76 -12.75 -23.48 61.65
CA VAL A 76 -13.87 -24.13 62.33
C VAL A 76 -13.39 -24.64 63.70
N ALA A 77 -13.23 -23.72 64.65
CA ALA A 77 -13.18 -24.04 66.07
C ALA A 77 -14.57 -24.57 66.46
N ALA A 78 -14.63 -25.84 66.85
CA ALA A 78 -15.85 -26.52 67.26
C ALA A 78 -16.58 -25.80 68.41
N PRO A 79 -17.91 -25.58 68.28
CA PRO A 79 -18.80 -25.59 69.42
C PRO A 79 -19.53 -26.95 69.50
N ALA A 80 -19.76 -27.38 70.74
CA ALA A 80 -20.47 -28.58 71.17
C ALA A 80 -21.92 -28.70 70.58
N PRO A 81 -22.62 -29.83 70.76
CA PRO A 81 -23.75 -30.22 69.89
C PRO A 81 -25.10 -29.54 70.21
N ALA A 82 -25.78 -29.10 69.12
CA ALA A 82 -27.23 -28.88 68.87
C ALA A 82 -27.94 -27.71 69.62
N PRO A 83 -28.97 -27.01 69.03
CA PRO A 83 -29.99 -27.56 68.11
C PRO A 83 -30.42 -26.71 66.88
N ALA A 84 -31.09 -27.40 65.95
CA ALA A 84 -31.97 -26.95 64.86
C ALA A 84 -31.38 -26.15 63.67
N PRO A 85 -31.77 -26.49 62.42
CA PRO A 85 -31.32 -25.79 61.23
C PRO A 85 -32.06 -24.45 61.07
N GLU A 86 -31.33 -23.34 61.14
CA GLU A 86 -31.82 -22.01 60.76
C GLU A 86 -31.94 -21.89 59.23
N TYR A 87 -32.99 -22.49 58.65
CA TYR A 87 -33.26 -22.38 57.21
C TYR A 87 -33.59 -20.93 56.78
N THR A 88 -34.05 -20.08 57.69
CA THR A 88 -34.52 -18.71 57.39
C THR A 88 -33.41 -17.68 57.27
N ALA A 89 -32.28 -17.86 57.97
CA ALA A 89 -31.10 -17.01 57.83
C ALA A 89 -30.42 -17.21 56.46
N SER A 90 -30.37 -18.47 56.01
CA SER A 90 -29.84 -18.84 54.69
C SER A 90 -30.73 -18.32 53.54
N GLU A 91 -32.06 -18.37 53.67
CA GLU A 91 -33.00 -17.86 52.66
C GLU A 91 -32.90 -16.33 52.46
N ARG A 92 -32.67 -15.57 53.54
CA ARG A 92 -32.39 -14.12 53.47
C ARG A 92 -31.04 -13.80 52.83
N GLN A 93 -30.03 -14.62 53.10
CA GLN A 93 -28.72 -14.46 52.48
C GLN A 93 -28.74 -14.81 50.99
N ILE A 94 -29.48 -15.85 50.60
CA ILE A 94 -29.66 -16.25 49.19
C ILE A 94 -30.44 -15.18 48.43
N SER A 95 -31.51 -14.65 49.00
CA SER A 95 -32.27 -13.55 48.37
C SER A 95 -31.46 -12.26 48.26
N ALA A 96 -30.67 -11.91 49.28
CA ALA A 96 -29.74 -10.78 49.22
C ALA A 96 -28.66 -10.99 48.14
N ALA A 97 -28.10 -12.19 48.03
CA ALA A 97 -27.13 -12.54 46.99
C ALA A 97 -27.75 -12.50 45.58
N LEU A 98 -29.00 -12.96 45.41
CA LEU A 98 -29.74 -12.89 44.15
C LEU A 98 -30.00 -11.44 43.73
N ILE A 99 -30.42 -10.59 44.66
CA ILE A 99 -30.64 -9.15 44.39
C ILE A 99 -29.32 -8.47 44.02
N ALA A 100 -28.23 -8.76 44.74
CA ALA A 100 -26.91 -8.21 44.44
C ALA A 100 -26.40 -8.67 43.06
N ALA A 101 -26.60 -9.95 42.73
CA ALA A 101 -26.25 -10.50 41.42
C ALA A 101 -27.08 -9.87 40.30
N GLN A 102 -28.39 -9.68 40.50
CA GLN A 102 -29.29 -9.02 39.55
C GLN A 102 -28.84 -7.57 39.31
N GLN A 103 -28.56 -6.83 40.38
CA GLN A 103 -28.10 -5.44 40.30
C GLN A 103 -26.74 -5.33 39.61
N THR A 104 -25.84 -6.29 39.83
CA THR A 104 -24.55 -6.33 39.15
C THR A 104 -24.72 -6.65 37.66
N ALA A 105 -25.61 -7.57 37.30
CA ALA A 105 -25.94 -7.87 35.91
C ALA A 105 -26.53 -6.64 35.19
N ASP A 106 -27.44 -5.92 35.84
CA ASP A 106 -28.04 -4.70 35.28
C ASP A 106 -26.98 -3.59 35.09
N ASN A 107 -26.06 -3.43 36.04
CA ASN A 107 -24.93 -2.51 35.90
C ASN A 107 -24.02 -2.89 34.74
N ILE A 108 -23.66 -4.17 34.59
CA ILE A 108 -22.83 -4.65 33.47
C ILE A 108 -23.52 -4.37 32.12
N ILE A 109 -24.83 -4.62 32.03
CA ILE A 109 -25.59 -4.36 30.80
C ILE A 109 -25.62 -2.86 30.49
N SER A 110 -25.80 -2.02 31.52
CA SER A 110 -25.80 -0.56 31.36
C SER A 110 -24.43 -0.06 30.87
N GLU A 111 -23.35 -0.49 31.51
CA GLU A 111 -21.98 -0.12 31.12
C GLU A 111 -21.63 -0.61 29.71
N ALA A 112 -22.02 -1.85 29.37
CA ALA A 112 -21.82 -2.38 28.03
C ALA A 112 -22.56 -1.57 26.97
N ARG A 113 -23.79 -1.12 27.26
CA ARG A 113 -24.57 -0.25 26.35
C ARG A 113 -23.92 1.12 26.19
N GLU A 114 -23.53 1.77 27.28
CA GLU A 114 -22.87 3.08 27.22
C GLU A 114 -21.54 3.00 26.47
N ASN A 115 -20.76 1.94 26.71
CA ASN A 115 -19.51 1.72 25.98
C ASN A 115 -19.76 1.43 24.49
N ALA A 116 -20.77 0.64 24.15
CA ALA A 116 -21.15 0.40 22.76
C ALA A 116 -21.59 1.69 22.05
N GLU A 117 -22.38 2.54 22.71
CA GLU A 117 -22.78 3.85 22.18
C GLU A 117 -21.57 4.76 21.99
N ARG A 118 -20.64 4.80 22.96
CA ARG A 118 -19.40 5.56 22.84
C ARG A 118 -18.57 5.09 21.65
N ILE A 119 -18.37 3.78 21.50
CA ILE A 119 -17.61 3.20 20.36
C ILE A 119 -18.27 3.57 19.04
N ARG A 120 -19.61 3.46 18.95
CA ARG A 120 -20.35 3.83 17.74
C ARG A 120 -20.20 5.31 17.40
N ASN A 121 -20.36 6.19 18.38
CA ASN A 121 -20.23 7.63 18.18
C ASN A 121 -18.82 8.02 17.76
N GLU A 122 -17.80 7.39 18.36
CA GLU A 122 -16.41 7.61 17.99
C GLU A 122 -16.09 7.09 16.59
N ALA A 123 -16.61 5.92 16.23
CA ALA A 123 -16.47 5.35 14.88
C ALA A 123 -17.16 6.24 13.83
N ASP A 124 -18.37 6.72 14.11
CA ASP A 124 -19.10 7.64 13.22
C ASP A 124 -18.38 8.98 13.08
N ALA A 125 -17.81 9.51 14.16
CA ALA A 125 -17.01 10.73 14.12
C ALA A 125 -15.73 10.54 13.28
N LYS A 126 -15.00 9.43 13.49
CA LYS A 126 -13.82 9.07 12.70
C LYS A 126 -14.16 8.86 11.22
N ALA A 127 -15.24 8.16 10.91
CA ALA A 127 -15.69 7.94 9.54
C ALA A 127 -15.98 9.27 8.83
N ARG A 128 -16.68 10.20 9.52
CA ARG A 128 -16.96 11.54 8.97
C ARG A 128 -15.68 12.34 8.75
N GLU A 129 -14.70 12.23 9.64
CA GLU A 129 -13.43 12.92 9.48
C GLU A 129 -12.61 12.36 8.31
N VAL A 130 -12.52 11.02 8.18
CA VAL A 130 -11.85 10.36 7.05
C VAL A 130 -12.51 10.76 5.72
N ILE A 131 -13.84 10.78 5.65
CA ILE A 131 -14.54 11.22 4.43
C ILE A 131 -14.23 12.69 4.12
N ARG A 132 -14.23 13.56 5.14
CA ARG A 132 -13.91 14.98 4.96
C ARG A 132 -12.47 15.15 4.44
N GLN A 133 -11.51 14.46 5.05
CA GLN A 133 -10.11 14.49 4.65
C GLN A 133 -9.95 13.98 3.21
N ALA A 134 -10.53 12.83 2.87
CA ALA A 134 -10.47 12.28 1.51
C ALA A 134 -11.07 13.22 0.46
N LEU A 135 -12.17 13.93 0.79
CA LEU A 135 -12.75 14.93 -0.11
C LEU A 135 -11.86 16.16 -0.28
N ALA A 136 -11.17 16.60 0.78
CA ALA A 136 -10.22 17.70 0.72
C ALA A 136 -8.98 17.32 -0.12
N GLU A 137 -8.41 16.14 0.13
CA GLU A 137 -7.29 15.59 -0.65
C GLU A 137 -7.66 15.47 -2.14
N LYS A 138 -8.83 14.90 -2.43
CA LYS A 138 -9.36 14.84 -3.81
C LYS A 138 -9.41 16.22 -4.46
N GLN A 139 -9.85 17.25 -3.74
CA GLN A 139 -9.95 18.60 -4.30
C GLN A 139 -8.55 19.20 -4.58
N THR A 140 -7.61 19.02 -3.65
CA THR A 140 -6.21 19.42 -3.86
C THR A 140 -5.58 18.71 -5.06
N GLU A 141 -5.84 17.43 -5.23
CA GLU A 141 -5.29 16.65 -6.35
C GLU A 141 -5.91 17.08 -7.70
N ILE A 142 -7.19 17.44 -7.73
CA ILE A 142 -7.81 18.06 -8.91
C ILE A 142 -7.11 19.37 -9.28
N GLU A 143 -6.86 20.23 -8.29
CA GLU A 143 -6.16 21.51 -8.50
C GLU A 143 -4.72 21.30 -8.99
N GLU A 144 -4.02 20.29 -8.48
CA GLU A 144 -2.68 19.92 -8.92
C GLU A 144 -2.67 19.38 -10.36
N ILE A 145 -3.63 18.53 -10.71
CA ILE A 145 -3.81 18.05 -12.08
C ILE A 145 -4.01 19.22 -13.05
N ASP A 146 -4.86 20.19 -12.70
CA ASP A 146 -5.13 21.34 -13.55
C ASP A 146 -3.90 22.26 -13.67
N ARG A 147 -3.16 22.46 -12.58
CA ARG A 147 -1.87 23.15 -12.59
C ARG A 147 -0.85 22.44 -13.49
N LEU A 148 -0.77 21.12 -13.43
CA LEU A 148 0.15 20.33 -14.23
C LEU A 148 -0.20 20.37 -15.72
N LYS A 149 -1.51 20.34 -16.05
CA LYS A 149 -2.00 20.53 -17.42
C LYS A 149 -1.65 21.91 -17.96
N ALA A 150 -1.82 22.97 -17.16
CA ALA A 150 -1.45 24.33 -17.56
C ALA A 150 0.06 24.44 -17.81
N SER A 151 0.88 23.93 -16.88
CA SER A 151 2.35 23.88 -17.01
C SER A 151 2.78 23.12 -18.27
N ARG A 152 2.12 22.00 -18.59
CA ARG A 152 2.38 21.23 -19.81
C ARG A 152 2.10 22.05 -21.07
N GLU A 153 0.98 22.75 -21.13
CA GLU A 153 0.63 23.56 -22.31
C GLU A 153 1.57 24.77 -22.44
N GLU A 154 1.96 25.38 -21.33
CA GLU A 154 2.93 26.47 -21.31
C GLU A 154 4.31 25.99 -21.79
N PHE A 155 4.81 24.86 -21.27
CA PHE A 155 6.04 24.25 -21.74
C PHE A 155 6.01 23.93 -23.24
N LYS A 156 4.90 23.37 -23.72
CA LYS A 156 4.70 23.08 -25.15
C LYS A 156 4.72 24.36 -25.99
N SER A 157 4.06 25.42 -25.53
CA SER A 157 4.09 26.73 -26.19
C SER A 157 5.52 27.29 -26.26
N GLU A 158 6.25 27.30 -25.15
CA GLU A 158 7.64 27.76 -25.10
C GLU A 158 8.56 26.91 -25.99
N TYR A 159 8.36 25.59 -26.01
CA TYR A 159 9.11 24.69 -26.89
C TYR A 159 8.87 24.99 -28.38
N LEU A 160 7.61 25.20 -28.78
CA LEU A 160 7.26 25.58 -30.15
C LEU A 160 7.86 26.93 -30.55
N LYS A 161 7.80 27.93 -29.66
CA LYS A 161 8.45 29.23 -29.89
C LYS A 161 9.96 29.09 -30.09
N LEU A 162 10.61 28.26 -29.28
CA LEU A 162 12.05 28.00 -29.41
C LEU A 162 12.40 27.39 -30.77
N ILE A 163 11.64 26.39 -31.23
CA ILE A 163 11.83 25.81 -32.57
C ILE A 163 11.60 26.86 -33.65
N GLN A 164 10.54 27.66 -33.52
CA GLN A 164 10.23 28.70 -34.49
C GLN A 164 11.34 29.74 -34.59
N HIS A 165 11.90 30.17 -33.45
CA HIS A 165 13.07 31.03 -33.40
C HIS A 165 14.28 30.39 -34.10
N PHE A 166 14.57 29.11 -33.85
CA PHE A 166 15.65 28.42 -34.56
C PHE A 166 15.43 28.31 -36.07
N MET A 167 14.18 28.11 -36.52
CA MET A 167 13.86 28.07 -37.95
C MET A 167 14.03 29.44 -38.61
N ASP A 168 13.57 30.51 -37.96
CA ASP A 168 13.70 31.89 -38.45
C ASP A 168 15.17 32.32 -38.53
N ASP A 169 15.98 31.98 -37.51
CA ASP A 169 17.43 32.21 -37.50
C ASP A 169 18.14 31.43 -38.61
N ALA A 170 17.79 30.16 -38.84
CA ALA A 170 18.37 29.38 -39.93
C ALA A 170 18.03 30.01 -41.29
N GLN A 171 16.77 30.41 -41.52
CA GLN A 171 16.37 31.06 -42.77
C GLN A 171 17.06 32.41 -42.99
N ASN A 172 17.29 33.20 -41.94
CA ASN A 172 17.97 34.49 -42.03
C ASN A 172 19.50 34.38 -42.10
N SER A 173 20.09 33.32 -41.53
CA SER A 173 21.55 33.10 -41.54
C SER A 173 22.05 32.45 -42.82
N PHE A 174 21.17 31.91 -43.67
CA PHE A 174 21.52 31.50 -45.03
C PHE A 174 21.72 32.74 -45.91
N PRO A 175 22.96 33.02 -46.37
CA PRO A 175 23.21 34.14 -47.27
C PRO A 175 22.50 33.86 -48.61
N LYS A 176 21.56 34.73 -49.00
CA LYS A 176 20.98 34.69 -50.35
C LYS A 176 22.04 34.78 -51.46
N ASP A 177 23.21 35.34 -51.15
CA ASP A 177 24.37 35.42 -52.04
C ASP A 177 24.99 34.06 -52.40
N LEU A 178 24.85 33.03 -51.56
CA LEU A 178 25.35 31.68 -51.86
C LEU A 178 24.45 30.93 -52.85
N LEU A 179 23.18 31.31 -52.99
CA LEU A 179 22.24 30.73 -53.96
C LEU A 179 22.37 31.36 -55.36
N SER A 180 22.89 32.59 -55.46
CA SER A 180 23.20 33.26 -56.74
C SER A 180 24.61 32.97 -57.26
N SER A 181 25.46 32.36 -56.44
CA SER A 181 26.83 32.01 -56.80
C SER A 181 26.89 30.53 -57.17
N THR A 182 26.72 30.20 -58.46
CA THR A 182 27.06 28.86 -58.97
C THR A 182 28.50 28.52 -58.58
N PRO A 183 28.77 27.39 -57.90
CA PRO A 183 30.15 26.99 -57.61
C PRO A 183 30.83 26.52 -58.89
N SER A 184 31.47 27.42 -59.62
CA SER A 184 32.49 27.04 -60.60
C SER A 184 33.79 26.78 -59.85
N GLY A 185 34.04 25.52 -59.51
CA GLY A 185 35.22 25.15 -58.74
C GLY A 185 35.51 23.67 -58.69
N SER A 186 35.32 22.93 -59.80
CA SER A 186 35.96 21.62 -59.95
C SER A 186 37.40 21.82 -60.37
N ALA A 187 38.30 21.90 -59.39
CA ALA A 187 39.74 21.73 -59.59
C ALA A 187 40.27 20.70 -58.58
N ALA A 188 39.76 19.48 -58.68
CA ALA A 188 40.44 18.32 -58.12
C ALA A 188 41.59 17.96 -59.06
N ALA A 189 42.79 18.44 -58.75
CA ALA A 189 44.02 17.96 -59.33
C ALA A 189 44.24 16.51 -58.87
N VAL A 190 44.14 15.58 -59.81
CA VAL A 190 44.67 14.22 -59.68
C VAL A 190 46.20 14.26 -59.77
N PRO A 191 46.90 13.53 -58.88
CA PRO A 191 48.03 12.74 -59.34
C PRO A 191 47.77 11.25 -59.09
N ALA A 192 48.10 10.47 -60.11
CA ALA A 192 48.03 9.02 -60.12
C ALA A 192 49.08 8.39 -59.19
N ALA A 193 48.67 7.36 -58.45
CA ALA A 193 49.56 6.34 -57.90
C ALA A 193 48.82 4.98 -57.88
N ASP A 194 49.36 4.05 -58.68
CA ASP A 194 49.25 2.57 -58.79
C ASP A 194 47.98 1.77 -58.44
N PRO A 195 47.72 0.62 -59.13
CA PRO A 195 46.52 -0.18 -58.96
C PRO A 195 46.64 -1.36 -57.94
N ALA A 196 45.49 -1.62 -57.29
CA ALA A 196 45.00 -2.88 -56.67
C ALA A 196 45.36 -3.20 -55.18
N PRO A 197 44.56 -4.03 -54.46
CA PRO A 197 43.24 -4.59 -54.76
C PRO A 197 42.13 -4.31 -53.71
N MET A 198 40.90 -4.50 -54.19
CA MET A 198 39.60 -4.66 -53.55
C MET A 198 39.55 -5.03 -52.04
N THR A 199 38.88 -4.19 -51.25
CA THR A 199 38.05 -4.64 -50.13
C THR A 199 36.69 -3.92 -50.19
N THR A 200 35.65 -4.71 -50.35
CA THR A 200 34.24 -4.30 -50.31
C THR A 200 33.82 -3.92 -48.89
N PRO A 201 33.13 -2.79 -48.67
CA PRO A 201 32.20 -2.66 -47.57
C PRO A 201 30.76 -2.81 -48.08
N THR A 202 30.05 -3.70 -47.41
CA THR A 202 28.61 -3.98 -47.42
C THR A 202 27.71 -2.73 -47.39
N PRO A 203 26.53 -2.75 -48.02
CA PRO A 203 25.59 -1.62 -48.01
C PRO A 203 24.85 -1.55 -46.67
N VAL A 204 24.90 -0.39 -46.01
CA VAL A 204 24.02 -0.07 -44.87
C VAL A 204 22.63 0.22 -45.43
N SER A 205 21.67 -0.61 -45.02
CA SER A 205 20.26 -0.45 -45.35
C SER A 205 19.61 0.67 -44.55
N GLU A 206 18.72 1.35 -45.25
CA GLU A 206 17.74 2.38 -44.88
C GLU A 206 16.92 2.05 -43.61
N PRO A 207 16.64 3.03 -42.73
CA PRO A 207 15.75 2.81 -41.59
C PRO A 207 14.28 2.95 -42.02
N ALA A 208 13.52 1.88 -41.83
CA ALA A 208 12.07 1.83 -42.01
C ALA A 208 11.31 2.67 -40.95
N PRO A 209 10.09 3.16 -41.26
CA PRO A 209 9.33 4.03 -40.36
C PRO A 209 8.73 3.25 -39.16
N ALA A 210 8.70 3.92 -38.00
CA ALA A 210 8.15 3.39 -36.75
C ALA A 210 6.64 3.09 -36.84
N PRO A 211 6.15 2.01 -36.21
CA PRO A 211 4.71 1.72 -36.13
C PRO A 211 4.03 2.57 -35.06
N MET A 212 2.81 3.03 -35.36
CA MET A 212 1.92 3.75 -34.43
C MET A 212 1.50 2.85 -33.24
N PRO A 213 1.22 3.43 -32.05
CA PRO A 213 0.71 2.67 -30.92
C PRO A 213 -0.77 2.28 -31.13
N THR A 214 -1.09 1.01 -30.91
CA THR A 214 -2.46 0.50 -30.82
C THR A 214 -3.10 0.91 -29.48
N PRO A 215 -4.43 1.14 -29.42
CA PRO A 215 -5.11 1.52 -28.19
C PRO A 215 -5.15 0.33 -27.21
N VAL A 216 -4.78 0.60 -25.96
CA VAL A 216 -4.90 -0.34 -24.84
C VAL A 216 -6.38 -0.47 -24.47
N ALA A 217 -6.88 -1.69 -24.37
CA ALA A 217 -8.26 -1.97 -23.94
C ALA A 217 -8.44 -1.64 -22.45
N ASP A 218 -9.59 -1.04 -22.14
CA ASP A 218 -10.01 -0.58 -20.83
C ASP A 218 -10.25 -1.77 -19.86
N PRO A 219 -9.57 -1.88 -18.71
CA PRO A 219 -9.72 -2.99 -17.77
C PRO A 219 -11.05 -3.02 -17.01
N PHE A 220 -11.94 -2.03 -17.22
CA PHE A 220 -13.25 -1.95 -16.57
C PHE A 220 -14.45 -2.07 -17.53
N ALA A 221 -14.25 -2.59 -18.75
CA ALA A 221 -15.39 -2.92 -19.61
C ALA A 221 -16.28 -3.99 -18.94
N PRO A 222 -17.62 -3.83 -18.92
CA PRO A 222 -18.53 -4.86 -18.41
C PRO A 222 -18.38 -6.13 -19.24
N ILE A 223 -18.16 -7.26 -18.57
CA ILE A 223 -18.16 -8.57 -19.22
C ILE A 223 -19.59 -8.90 -19.61
N ASP A 224 -19.94 -8.68 -20.88
CA ASP A 224 -21.14 -9.28 -21.45
C ASP A 224 -20.87 -10.77 -21.71
N ASN A 225 -21.77 -11.59 -21.17
CA ASN A 225 -21.99 -13.00 -21.53
C ASN A 225 -21.13 -14.07 -20.83
N PHE A 226 -21.48 -14.37 -19.57
CA PHE A 226 -21.43 -15.76 -19.08
C PHE A 226 -22.84 -16.32 -19.05
N GLY A 227 -23.14 -17.10 -20.08
CA GLY A 227 -24.34 -17.92 -20.16
C GLY A 227 -24.39 -18.92 -19.02
N VAL A 228 -25.56 -18.97 -18.39
CA VAL A 228 -26.13 -20.13 -17.71
C VAL A 228 -26.03 -21.36 -18.62
N ASP A 229 -25.19 -22.32 -18.27
CA ASP A 229 -25.44 -23.77 -18.42
C ASP A 229 -24.13 -24.53 -18.13
N ASP A 230 -24.02 -25.10 -16.92
CA ASP A 230 -23.45 -26.44 -16.73
C ASP A 230 -23.78 -26.92 -15.30
N LEU A 231 -25.00 -27.42 -15.15
CA LEU A 231 -25.46 -28.23 -14.03
C LEU A 231 -26.36 -29.32 -14.61
N ASP A 232 -25.75 -30.43 -15.03
CA ASP A 232 -26.30 -31.80 -14.94
C ASP A 232 -25.18 -32.84 -15.12
#